data_AF-K1SZ00-F1
#
_entry.id   AF-K1SZ00-F1
#
_cell.length_a   1.000
_cell.length_b   1.000
_cell.length_c   1.000
_cell.angle_alpha   90.00
_cell.angle_beta   90.00
_cell.angle_gamma   90.00
#
_symmetry.space_group_name_H-M   'P 1'
#
loop_
_entity.id
_entity.type
_entity.pdbx_description
1 polymer ?
#
loop_
_entity_poly.entity_id
_entity_poly.type
_entity_poly.pdbx_seq_one_letter_code
_entity_poly.pdbx_strand_id
1 'polypeptide(L)' 'MEQKIVKYSVLSPLAKVPAYATAGAAAADLCAALEEPLTIAPMQRVLVPTGLAIELPDAGCVALVY' A
#
# COMPACT_ATOMS: atom_id res chain seq x y z
N MET A 1 11.02 6.10 -20.34
CA MET A 1 11.19 6.28 -18.89
C MET A 1 11.78 5.00 -18.35
N GLU A 2 12.77 5.10 -17.46
CA GLU A 2 13.32 3.93 -16.79
C GLU A 2 12.29 3.38 -15.80
N GLN A 3 12.05 2.08 -15.85
CA GLN A 3 11.09 1.43 -14.97
C GLN A 3 11.74 1.22 -13.60
N LYS A 4 11.28 1.95 -12.58
CA LYS A 4 11.74 1.75 -11.21
C LYS A 4 11.08 0.51 -10.61
N ILE A 5 11.87 -0.37 -10.00
CA ILE A 5 11.39 -1.56 -9.30
C ILE A 5 11.38 -1.27 -7.80
N VAL A 6 10.22 -1.41 -7.17
CA VAL A 6 10.06 -1.31 -5.70
C VAL A 6 9.96 -2.73 -5.15
N LYS A 7 10.91 -3.13 -4.30
CA LYS A 7 10.81 -4.40 -3.58
C LYS A 7 9.84 -4.25 -2.42
N TYR A 8 9.21 -5.34 -2.02
CA TYR A 8 8.31 -5.36 -0.88
C TYR A 8 8.48 -6.63 -0.05
N SER A 9 8.06 -6.56 1.20
CA SER A 9 7.92 -7.71 2.10
C SER A 9 6.48 -7.84 2.57
N VAL A 10 5.96 -9.05 2.54
CA VAL A 10 4.65 -9.39 3.13
C VAL A 10 4.86 -9.65 4.62
N LEU A 11 4.26 -8.82 5.46
CA LEU A 11 4.41 -8.88 6.92
C LEU A 11 3.21 -9.55 7.60
N SER A 12 2.09 -9.70 6.90
CA SER A 12 0.87 -10.33 7.41
C SER A 12 0.27 -11.26 6.35
N PRO A 13 -0.30 -12.41 6.75
CA PRO A 13 -1.03 -13.29 5.82
C PRO A 13 -2.30 -12.65 5.23
N LEU A 14 -2.77 -11.55 5.83
CA LEU A 14 -3.95 -10.80 5.36
C LEU A 14 -3.58 -9.73 4.32
N ALA A 15 -2.29 -9.49 4.09
CA ALA A 15 -1.84 -8.49 3.14
C ALA A 15 -2.24 -8.89 1.71
N LYS A 16 -2.69 -7.89 0.93
CA LYS A 16 -2.92 -8.05 -0.51
C LYS A 16 -1.84 -7.29 -1.26
N VAL A 17 -1.08 -8.00 -2.08
CA VAL A 17 -0.01 -7.39 -2.89
C VAL A 17 -0.63 -6.42 -3.89
N PRO A 18 -0.21 -5.14 -3.92
CA PRO A 18 -0.75 -4.15 -4.84
C PRO A 18 -0.47 -4.53 -6.30
N ALA A 19 -1.45 -4.30 -7.15
CA ALA A 19 -1.32 -4.44 -8.59
C ALA A 19 -2.03 -3.27 -9.28
N TYR A 20 -1.50 -2.85 -10.42
CA TYR A 20 -2.16 -1.85 -11.25
C TYR A 20 -3.38 -2.50 -11.93
N ALA A 21 -4.56 -1.92 -11.71
CA ALA A 21 -5.81 -2.47 -12.25
C ALA A 21 -5.86 -2.47 -13.79
N THR A 22 -5.18 -1.51 -14.42
CA THR A 22 -5.06 -1.41 -15.89
C THR A 22 -3.67 -0.92 -16.27
N ALA A 23 -3.30 -1.06 -17.55
CA ALA A 23 -2.01 -0.58 -18.06
C ALA A 23 -1.82 0.95 -17.96
N GLY A 24 -2.92 1.72 -17.89
CA GLY A 24 -2.89 3.18 -17.77
C GLY A 24 -3.10 3.71 -16.34
N ALA A 25 -3.19 2.83 -15.34
CA ALA A 25 -3.41 3.26 -13.96
C ALA A 25 -2.18 4.01 -13.42
N ALA A 26 -2.41 5.14 -12.75
CA ALA A 26 -1.34 5.98 -12.20
C ALA A 26 -0.73 5.43 -10.90
N ALA A 27 -1.49 4.65 -10.14
CA ALA A 27 -1.09 4.02 -8.89
C ALA A 27 -1.71 2.61 -8.74
N ALA A 28 -1.21 1.86 -7.77
CA ALA A 28 -1.78 0.58 -7.35
C ALA A 28 -2.48 0.73 -6.00
N ASP A 29 -3.59 0.01 -5.82
CA ASP A 29 -4.39 0.12 -4.60
C ASP A 29 -3.72 -0.54 -3.39
N LEU A 30 -3.78 0.14 -2.24
CA LEU A 30 -3.45 -0.46 -0.95
C LEU A 30 -4.73 -1.01 -0.31
N CYS A 31 -4.65 -2.22 0.24
CA CYS A 31 -5.78 -2.85 0.92
C CYS A 31 -5.56 -2.88 2.43
N ALA A 32 -6.64 -2.75 3.19
CA ALA A 32 -6.62 -2.97 4.63
C ALA A 32 -6.38 -4.45 4.96
N ALA A 33 -5.40 -4.72 5.81
CA ALA A 33 -5.08 -6.05 6.32
C ALA A 33 -5.71 -6.21 7.72
N LEU A 34 -7.02 -6.46 7.75
CA LEU A 34 -7.83 -6.57 8.97
C LEU A 34 -8.45 -7.97 9.06
N GLU A 35 -8.44 -8.56 10.26
CA GLU A 35 -9.12 -9.84 10.55
C GLU A 35 -10.64 -9.66 10.62
N GLU A 36 -11.07 -8.53 11.18
CA GLU A 36 -12.48 -8.19 11.38
C GLU A 36 -12.76 -6.75 10.88
N PRO A 37 -14.02 -6.42 10.55
CA PRO A 37 -14.39 -5.07 10.15
C PRO A 37 -14.03 -4.01 11.21
N LEU A 38 -13.35 -2.94 10.80
CA LEU A 38 -13.05 -1.79 11.65
C LEU A 38 -14.10 -0.69 11.44
N THR A 39 -14.83 -0.34 12.50
CA THR A 39 -15.76 0.81 12.49
C THR A 39 -15.01 2.08 12.91
N ILE A 40 -15.13 3.15 12.12
CA ILE A 40 -14.52 4.45 12.41
C ILE A 40 -15.64 5.44 12.72
N ALA A 41 -15.65 6.00 13.94
CA ALA A 41 -16.66 6.96 14.36
C ALA A 41 -16.46 8.34 13.69
N PRO A 42 -17.49 9.20 13.65
CA PRO A 42 -17.33 10.57 13.17
C PRO A 42 -16.16 11.29 13.86
N MET A 43 -15.34 12.00 13.08
CA MET A 43 -14.14 12.73 13.52
C MET A 43 -12.99 11.88 14.09
N GLN A 44 -13.15 10.55 14.16
CA GLN A 44 -12.08 9.66 14.57
C GLN A 44 -11.03 9.52 13.47
N ARG A 45 -9.76 9.37 13.87
CA ARG A 45 -8.65 9.01 12.98
C ARG A 45 -8.01 7.72 13.48
N VAL A 46 -7.69 6.83 12.56
CA VAL A 46 -7.04 5.55 12.86
C VAL A 46 -5.96 5.29 11.81
N LEU A 47 -4.91 4.57 12.21
CA LEU A 47 -3.96 3.99 11.26
C LEU A 47 -4.48 2.62 10.86
N VAL A 48 -4.69 2.41 9.56
CA VAL A 48 -5.14 1.12 9.01
C VAL A 48 -3.92 0.36 8.47
N PRO A 49 -3.63 -0.84 8.97
CA PRO A 49 -2.47 -1.60 8.51
C PRO A 49 -2.71 -2.14 7.09
N THR A 50 -1.66 -2.13 6.27
CA THR A 50 -1.65 -2.76 4.94
C THR A 50 -1.02 -4.16 4.96
N GLY A 51 -0.26 -4.49 6.01
CA GLY A 51 0.50 -5.73 6.12
C GLY A 51 1.71 -5.80 5.18
N LEU A 52 2.18 -4.67 4.66
CA LEU A 52 3.27 -4.58 3.70
C LEU A 52 4.36 -3.63 4.20
N ALA A 53 5.61 -3.95 3.86
CA ALA A 53 6.73 -3.00 3.86
C ALA A 53 7.30 -2.88 2.45
N ILE A 54 7.76 -1.69 2.08
CA ILE A 54 8.38 -1.41 0.78
C ILE A 54 9.79 -0.86 0.94
N GLU A 55 10.67 -1.20 0.00
CA GLU A 55 12.03 -0.66 -0.12
C GLU A 55 12.02 0.36 -1.27
N LEU A 56 12.19 1.65 -0.93
CA LEU A 56 12.33 2.68 -1.96
C LEU A 56 13.67 2.47 -2.70
N PRO A 57 13.71 2.62 -4.04
CA PRO A 57 14.90 2.30 -4.83
C PRO A 57 16.13 3.14 -4.47
N ASP A 58 15.92 4.43 -4.19
CA ASP A 58 16.97 5.41 -3.95
C ASP A 58 16.40 6.65 -3.23
N ALA A 59 17.28 7.55 -2.76
CA ALA A 59 16.90 8.78 -2.06
C ALA A 59 16.22 9.83 -2.95
N GLY A 60 16.21 9.64 -4.27
CA GLY A 60 15.48 10.47 -5.23
C GLY A 60 14.03 10.05 -5.43
N CYS A 61 13.53 9.07 -4.65
CA CYS A 61 12.16 8.58 -4.72
C CYS A 61 11.37 8.92 -3.46
N VAL A 62 10.07 9.16 -3.63
CA VAL A 62 9.08 9.18 -2.55
C VAL A 62 7.91 8.27 -2.92
N ALA A 63 7.30 7.64 -1.92
CA ALA A 63 6.01 6.96 -2.09
C ALA A 63 4.90 7.85 -1.54
N LEU A 64 3.81 7.96 -2.30
CA LEU A 64 2.68 8.81 -1.97
C LEU A 64 1.46 7.92 -1.72
N VAL A 65 0.73 8.21 -0.65
CA VAL A 65 -0.56 7.58 -0.34
C VAL A 65 -1.63 8.64 -0.54
N TYR A 66 -2.60 8.34 -1.40
CA TYR A 66 -3.68 9.23 -1.83
C TYR A 66 -5.05 8.69 -1.42
#